data_AF-A0A2P7AR77-F1
#
_entry.id   AF-A0A2P7AR77-F1
#
_cell.length_a   1.000
_cell.length_b   1.000
_cell.length_c   1.000
_cell.angle_alpha   90.00
_cell.angle_beta   90.00
_cell.angle_gamma   90.00
#
_symmetry.space_group_name_H-M   'P 1'
#
loop_
_entity.id
_entity.type
_entity.pdbx_description
1 polymer ?
#
loop_
_entity_poly.entity_id
_entity_poly.type
_entity_poly.pdbx_seq_one_letter_code
_entity_poly.pdbx_strand_id
1 'polypeptide(L)'
;MHKNLPFPQVIVMLGDSGETKSVASVGEAALWLVEHWPVQGEKFKLARQACLDALDGEITCTECRDAFIEAAREADIYVDEKRL
;
A
#
# COMPACT_ATOMS: atom_id res chain seq x y z
N MET A 1 9.11 16.30 -10.33
CA MET A 1 9.05 16.45 -8.87
C MET A 1 8.09 15.40 -8.36
N HIS A 2 8.58 14.27 -7.82
CA HIS A 2 7.70 13.25 -7.27
C HIS A 2 7.13 13.81 -5.96
N LYS A 3 5.82 14.11 -5.94
CA LYS A 3 5.11 14.57 -4.73
C LYS A 3 5.29 13.48 -3.68
N ASN A 4 6.19 13.70 -2.73
CA ASN A 4 6.32 12.83 -1.58
C ASN A 4 5.12 13.12 -0.69
N LEU A 5 4.15 12.22 -0.71
CA LEU A 5 2.90 12.28 0.03
C LEU A 5 3.03 11.33 1.22
N PRO A 6 3.66 11.78 2.33
CA PRO A 6 3.86 10.95 3.50
C PRO A 6 2.51 10.66 4.16
N PHE A 7 2.33 9.41 4.60
CA PHE A 7 1.18 8.98 5.38
C PHE A 7 1.63 8.08 6.53
N PRO A 8 0.80 7.89 7.58
CA PRO A 8 1.12 6.98 8.68
C PRO A 8 1.48 5.58 8.17
N GLN A 9 2.70 5.15 8.45
CA GLN A 9 3.31 3.97 7.84
C GLN A 9 2.40 2.74 7.91
N VAL A 10 2.32 2.00 6.81
CA VAL A 10 1.63 0.71 6.74
C VAL A 10 2.68 -0.39 6.69
N ILE A 11 2.53 -1.41 7.53
CA ILE A 11 3.44 -2.55 7.56
C ILE A 11 2.80 -3.68 6.76
N VAL A 12 3.55 -4.24 5.80
CA VAL A 12 3.13 -5.38 4.97
C VAL A 12 4.19 -6.47 4.98
N MET A 13 3.78 -7.73 4.88
CA MET A 13 4.70 -8.87 4.78
C MET A 13 5.17 -9.11 3.34
N LEU A 14 6.48 -9.31 3.17
CA LEU A 14 7.11 -9.84 1.96
C LEU A 14 7.01 -11.37 1.95
N GLY A 15 6.00 -11.88 1.25
CA GLY A 15 5.88 -13.30 0.92
C GLY A 15 6.02 -14.24 2.13
N ASP A 16 6.44 -15.48 1.87
CA ASP A 16 6.59 -16.53 2.87
C ASP A 16 7.84 -16.37 3.76
N SER A 17 8.72 -15.41 3.45
CA SER A 17 9.99 -15.23 4.17
C SER A 17 9.82 -14.50 5.51
N GLY A 18 8.63 -13.93 5.78
CA GLY A 18 8.31 -13.25 7.04
C GLY A 18 9.00 -11.89 7.21
N GLU A 19 9.60 -11.35 6.15
CA GLU A 19 10.14 -9.99 6.15
C GLU A 19 8.99 -8.99 6.14
N THR A 20 9.10 -7.90 6.90
CA THR A 20 8.10 -6.83 6.92
C THR A 20 8.65 -5.55 6.30
N LYS A 21 7.84 -4.90 5.47
CA LYS A 21 8.14 -3.61 4.86
C LYS A 21 7.25 -2.56 5.48
N SER A 22 7.85 -1.49 6.01
CA SER A 22 7.12 -0.27 6.35
C SER A 22 7.04 0.61 5.11
N VAL A 23 5.82 0.98 4.73
CA VAL A 23 5.51 1.86 3.61
C VAL A 23 5.00 3.16 4.19
N ALA A 24 5.77 4.25 4.06
CA ALA A 24 5.45 5.54 4.69
C ALA A 24 4.98 6.61 3.69
N SER A 25 4.86 6.28 2.40
CA SER A 25 4.53 7.24 1.34
C SER A 25 3.78 6.58 0.18
N VAL A 26 2.97 7.37 -0.53
CA VAL A 26 2.20 6.91 -1.71
C VAL A 26 3.11 6.36 -2.79
N GLY A 27 4.27 6.98 -3.02
CA GLY A 27 5.25 6.49 -3.97
C GLY A 27 5.80 5.11 -3.59
N GLU A 28 6.09 4.88 -2.31
CA GLU A 28 6.54 3.56 -1.83
C GLU A 28 5.42 2.52 -1.93
N ALA A 29 4.17 2.88 -1.61
CA ALA A 29 3.02 1.99 -1.77
C ALA A 29 2.82 1.57 -3.23
N ALA A 30 2.87 2.53 -4.15
CA ALA A 30 2.74 2.28 -5.58
C ALA A 30 3.86 1.38 -6.09
N LEU A 31 5.11 1.66 -5.70
CA LEU A 31 6.26 0.83 -6.06
C LEU A 31 6.10 -0.60 -5.51
N TRP A 32 5.65 -0.72 -4.27
CA TRP A 32 5.45 -1.99 -3.60
C TRP A 32 4.38 -2.86 -4.25
N LEU A 33 3.25 -2.25 -4.62
CA LEU A 33 2.18 -2.89 -5.41
C LEU A 33 2.71 -3.43 -6.75
N VAL A 34 3.71 -2.78 -7.36
CA VAL A 34 4.22 -3.19 -8.67
C VAL A 34 5.34 -4.23 -8.57
N GLU A 35 6.28 -4.06 -7.63
CA GLU A 35 7.48 -4.91 -7.56
C GLU A 35 7.29 -6.21 -6.77
N HIS A 36 6.48 -6.20 -5.71
CA HIS A 36 6.50 -7.27 -4.70
C HIS A 36 5.15 -7.93 -4.43
N TRP A 37 4.11 -7.56 -5.19
CA TRP A 37 2.76 -8.01 -4.91
C TRP A 37 2.47 -9.41 -5.43
N PRO A 38 2.09 -10.38 -4.56
CA PRO A 38 1.94 -11.78 -4.96
C PRO A 38 0.61 -12.09 -5.65
N VAL A 39 -0.49 -11.38 -5.30
CA VAL A 39 -1.85 -11.72 -5.74
C VAL A 39 -2.57 -10.50 -6.32
N GLN A 40 -2.94 -10.56 -7.60
CA GLN A 40 -3.60 -9.46 -8.29
C GLN A 40 -5.13 -9.61 -8.22
N GLY A 41 -5.73 -9.20 -7.11
CA GLY A 41 -7.18 -9.21 -6.89
C GLY A 41 -7.89 -7.93 -7.37
N GLU A 42 -9.18 -7.80 -7.04
CA GLU A 42 -9.96 -6.57 -7.32
C GLU A 42 -9.47 -5.40 -6.47
N LYS A 43 -9.16 -5.66 -5.19
CA LYS A 43 -8.65 -4.62 -4.28
C LYS A 43 -7.27 -4.13 -4.70
N PHE A 44 -6.45 -5.00 -5.28
CA PHE A 44 -5.16 -4.61 -5.87
C PHE A 44 -5.30 -3.52 -6.94
N LYS A 45 -6.27 -3.68 -7.85
CA LYS A 45 -6.52 -2.70 -8.92
C LYS A 45 -6.99 -1.36 -8.34
N LEU A 46 -7.88 -1.42 -7.34
CA LEU A 46 -8.33 -0.25 -6.59
C LEU A 46 -7.18 0.46 -5.89
N ALA A 47 -6.30 -0.26 -5.18
CA ALA A 47 -5.15 0.32 -4.50
C ALA A 47 -4.18 0.99 -5.48
N ARG A 48 -3.97 0.37 -6.66
CA ARG A 48 -3.14 0.95 -7.72
C ARG A 48 -3.74 2.24 -8.29
N GLN A 49 -5.05 2.25 -8.54
CA GLN A 49 -5.74 3.48 -8.97
C GLN A 49 -5.64 4.55 -7.88
N ALA A 50 -5.97 4.22 -6.64
CA ALA A 50 -5.89 5.15 -5.52
C ALA A 50 -4.47 5.75 -5.34
N CYS A 51 -3.41 4.97 -5.58
CA CYS A 51 -2.05 5.51 -5.60
C CYS A 51 -1.84 6.55 -6.69
N LEU A 52 -2.37 6.32 -7.90
CA LEU A 52 -2.30 7.28 -9.01
C LEU A 52 -3.13 8.53 -8.72
N ASP A 53 -4.38 8.36 -8.26
CA ASP A 53 -5.27 9.46 -7.90
C ASP A 53 -4.68 10.32 -6.78
N ALA A 54 -4.01 9.70 -5.79
CA ALA A 54 -3.34 10.43 -4.73
C ALA A 54 -2.12 11.21 -5.24
N LEU A 55 -1.35 10.63 -6.17
CA LEU A 55 -0.21 11.32 -6.80
C LEU A 55 -0.67 12.51 -7.65
N ASP A 56 -1.79 12.37 -8.35
CA ASP A 56 -2.42 13.46 -9.10
C ASP A 56 -2.92 14.56 -8.13
N GLY A 57 -3.44 14.14 -6.98
CA GLY A 57 -4.04 14.98 -5.95
C GLY A 57 -5.57 14.97 -6.01
N GLU A 58 -6.18 14.01 -6.71
CA GLU A 58 -7.62 13.76 -6.73
C GLU A 58 -8.11 13.21 -5.38
N ILE A 59 -7.32 12.35 -4.73
CA ILE A 59 -7.63 11.80 -3.41
C ILE A 59 -6.54 12.10 -2.38
N THR A 60 -6.87 11.90 -1.11
CA THR A 60 -5.91 12.09 -0.01
C THR A 60 -5.01 10.86 0.18
N CYS A 61 -3.84 11.07 0.77
CA CYS A 61 -2.93 9.98 1.15
C CYS A 61 -3.61 8.94 2.06
N THR A 62 -4.58 9.38 2.87
CA THR A 62 -5.36 8.53 3.77
C THR A 62 -6.26 7.57 3.01
N GLU A 63 -6.94 8.03 1.95
CA GLU A 63 -7.78 7.18 1.10
C GLU A 63 -6.92 6.16 0.33
N CYS A 64 -5.78 6.59 -0.20
CA CYS A 64 -4.81 5.69 -0.81
C CYS A 64 -4.31 4.63 0.18
N ARG A 65 -4.04 5.02 1.43
CA ARG A 65 -3.62 4.12 2.50
C ARG A 65 -4.72 3.09 2.80
N ASP A 66 -5.97 3.51 2.91
CA ASP A 66 -7.10 2.62 3.19
C ASP A 66 -7.28 1.58 2.08
N ALA A 67 -7.26 2.02 0.82
CA ALA A 67 -7.31 1.13 -0.34
C ALA A 67 -6.14 0.13 -0.37
N PHE A 68 -4.94 0.57 0.01
CA PHE A 68 -3.75 -0.29 0.11
C PHE A 68 -3.89 -1.33 1.23
N ILE A 69 -4.42 -0.95 2.39
CA ILE A 69 -4.69 -1.88 3.51
C ILE A 69 -5.71 -2.93 3.09
N GLU A 70 -6.79 -2.52 2.41
CA GLU A 70 -7.81 -3.43 1.90
C GLU A 70 -7.23 -4.42 0.89
N ALA A 71 -6.33 -3.97 0.00
CA ALA A 71 -5.60 -4.86 -0.89
C ALA A 71 -4.68 -5.82 -0.12
N ALA A 72 -3.94 -5.32 0.87
CA ALA A 72 -3.04 -6.14 1.68
C ALA A 72 -3.81 -7.18 2.50
N ARG A 73 -5.03 -6.86 2.96
CA ARG A 73 -5.94 -7.82 3.61
C ARG A 73 -6.44 -8.89 2.65
N GLU A 74 -6.82 -8.51 1.43
CA GLU A 74 -7.23 -9.46 0.39
C GLU A 74 -6.10 -10.44 0.03
N ALA A 75 -4.85 -9.97 0.06
CA ALA A 75 -3.66 -10.79 -0.18
C ALA A 75 -3.14 -11.51 1.09
N ASP A 76 -3.78 -11.34 2.26
CA ASP A 76 -3.35 -11.87 3.57
C ASP A 76 -1.91 -11.46 3.99
N ILE A 77 -1.43 -10.31 3.48
CA ILE A 77 -0.09 -9.77 3.78
C ILE A 77 -0.11 -8.53 4.68
N TYR A 78 -1.29 -8.10 5.12
CA TYR A 78 -1.44 -6.93 5.99
C TYR A 78 -0.98 -7.24 7.42
N VAL A 79 -0.01 -6.46 7.93
CA VAL A 79 0.44 -6.53 9.31
C VAL A 79 -0.23 -5.41 10.09
N ASP A 80 -1.18 -5.76 10.95
CA ASP A 80 -1.83 -4.78 11.81
C ASP A 80 -0.85 -4.30 12.90
N GLU A 81 -0.67 -2.98 12.96
CA GLU A 81 0.22 -2.32 13.93
C GLU A 81 -0.18 -2.56 15.41
N LYS A 82 -1.38 -3.09 15.71
CA LYS A 82 -1.77 -3.45 17.08
C LYS A 82 -1.20 -4.77 17.58
N ARG A 83 -0.35 -5.44 16.81
CA ARG A 83 0.35 -6.66 17.23
C ARG A 83 1.80 -6.36 17.66
N LEU A 84 1.99 -5.35 18.50
CA LEU A 84 3.21 -5.09 19.28
C LEU A 84 2.85 -4.71 20.71
#